data_AF-A0A7S3HIK7-F1
#
_entry.id   AF-A0A7S3HIK7-F1
#
_cell.length_a   1.000
_cell.length_b   1.000
_cell.length_c   1.000
_cell.angle_alpha   90.00
_cell.angle_beta   90.00
_cell.angle_gamma   90.00
#
_symmetry.space_group_name_H-M   'P 1'
#
loop_
_entity.id
_entity.type
_entity.pdbx_description
1 polymer ?
#
loop_
_entity_poly.entity_id
_entity_poly.type
_entity_poly.pdbx_seq_one_letter_code
_entity_poly.pdbx_strand_id
1 'polypeptide(L)'
;MAPPMDVMTSSDEESQEWKTTQSRRLSPAVLLAGAAGVAAAVLLACHASGSMSKAPPQPLTVRALLESDELAGDMTRNIMAFGGDADQEHVHQRVVAGLGEIRDAIQEQQPEAHNKMGLLTLSPTQKEAAMRVLKKYSDSRMLGLTQKVVAAVRETAEEKGDQTVLARKL
;
A
#
# COMPACT_ATOMS: atom_id res chain seq x y z
N MET A 1 -7.04 -48.81 46.69
CA MET A 1 -8.38 -49.12 46.17
C MET A 1 -9.38 -48.84 47.29
N ALA A 2 -9.96 -47.65 47.25
CA ALA A 2 -10.96 -47.10 48.17
C ALA A 2 -11.80 -46.07 47.37
N PRO A 3 -13.10 -45.90 47.70
CA PRO A 3 -14.19 -45.49 46.79
C PRO A 3 -14.35 -43.97 46.54
N PRO A 4 -15.22 -43.56 45.60
CA PRO A 4 -15.26 -42.22 45.01
C PRO A 4 -16.07 -41.22 45.86
N MET A 5 -15.64 -39.95 45.81
CA MET A 5 -16.38 -38.83 46.38
C MET A 5 -17.25 -38.19 45.30
N ASP A 6 -18.52 -38.56 45.29
CA ASP A 6 -19.62 -37.77 44.72
C ASP A 6 -19.92 -36.60 45.65
N VAL A 7 -19.71 -35.36 45.22
CA VAL A 7 -20.39 -34.18 45.79
C VAL A 7 -20.64 -33.13 44.69
N MET A 8 -21.92 -33.03 44.33
CA MET A 8 -22.74 -31.84 43.99
C MET A 8 -22.16 -30.85 42.97
N THR A 9 -22.68 -30.77 41.74
CA THR A 9 -23.97 -30.18 41.34
C THR A 9 -24.28 -28.81 41.96
N SER A 10 -23.79 -27.76 41.29
CA SER A 10 -24.48 -26.48 41.12
C SER A 10 -24.23 -26.14 39.63
N SER A 11 -25.19 -26.26 38.72
CA SER A 11 -26.34 -25.35 38.56
C SER A 11 -25.89 -23.90 38.78
N ASP A 12 -25.52 -23.25 37.69
CA ASP A 12 -26.28 -22.13 37.09
C ASP A 12 -25.35 -21.48 36.05
N GLU A 13 -25.64 -21.68 34.76
CA GLU A 13 -26.28 -20.62 33.98
C GLU A 13 -25.48 -19.32 33.95
N GLU A 14 -24.38 -19.31 33.18
CA GLU A 14 -24.00 -18.08 32.47
C GLU A 14 -23.57 -18.40 31.04
N SER A 15 -24.51 -19.03 30.31
CA SER A 15 -24.63 -18.82 28.87
C SER A 15 -24.81 -17.32 28.66
N GLN A 16 -23.74 -16.62 28.27
CA GLN A 16 -23.89 -15.32 27.62
C GLN A 16 -24.45 -15.52 26.22
N GLU A 17 -25.75 -15.72 26.23
CA GLU A 17 -26.75 -15.43 25.22
C GLU A 17 -26.55 -13.98 24.75
N TRP A 18 -25.66 -13.76 23.78
CA TRP A 18 -25.71 -12.53 23.01
C TRP A 18 -26.96 -12.63 22.14
N LYS A 19 -28.01 -11.97 22.65
CA LYS A 19 -29.37 -11.91 22.13
C LYS A 19 -29.40 -11.79 20.61
N THR A 20 -29.75 -12.90 19.97
CA THR A 20 -30.40 -12.92 18.66
C THR A 20 -31.81 -12.36 18.81
N THR A 21 -31.95 -11.04 18.77
CA THR A 21 -33.24 -10.38 18.61
C THR A 21 -33.07 -9.18 17.71
N GLN A 22 -33.48 -9.32 16.45
CA GLN A 22 -34.66 -8.66 15.91
C GLN A 22 -34.48 -8.42 14.41
N SER A 23 -35.11 -9.31 13.65
CA SER A 23 -35.40 -9.20 12.23
C SER A 23 -36.21 -7.92 11.94
N ARG A 24 -35.52 -6.80 11.77
CA ARG A 24 -36.08 -5.64 11.06
C ARG A 24 -35.82 -5.85 9.58
N ARG A 25 -36.89 -6.22 8.88
CA ARG A 25 -37.01 -6.04 7.43
C ARG A 25 -36.75 -4.57 7.13
N LEU A 26 -35.56 -4.26 6.63
CA LEU A 26 -35.22 -2.95 6.10
C LEU A 26 -35.25 -3.05 4.58
N SER A 27 -36.16 -2.26 4.01
CA SER A 27 -36.37 -2.06 2.58
C SER A 27 -35.07 -1.70 1.84
N PRO A 28 -34.95 -2.02 0.54
CA PRO A 28 -33.71 -1.85 -0.26
C PRO A 28 -33.44 -0.41 -0.69
N ALA A 29 -33.83 0.59 0.10
CA ALA A 29 -33.58 1.99 -0.19
C ALA A 29 -32.84 2.62 0.98
N VAL A 30 -31.70 3.24 0.68
CA VAL A 30 -30.80 3.97 1.57
C VAL A 30 -29.72 3.11 2.25
N LEU A 31 -28.56 3.00 1.58
CA LEU A 31 -27.25 3.23 2.20
C LEU A 31 -26.28 3.69 1.10
N LEU A 32 -26.49 4.95 0.73
CA LEU A 32 -25.67 5.78 -0.15
C LEU A 32 -24.81 6.65 0.79
N ALA A 33 -23.78 6.09 1.41
CA ALA A 33 -22.81 6.85 2.21
C ALA A 33 -21.59 5.97 2.54
N GLY A 34 -20.49 6.13 1.79
CA GLY A 34 -19.25 5.46 2.17
C GLY A 34 -18.13 5.36 1.14
N ALA A 35 -18.23 5.97 -0.05
CA ALA A 35 -17.15 5.90 -1.04
C ALA A 35 -17.10 7.11 -2.01
N ALA A 36 -17.49 8.30 -1.57
CA ALA A 36 -17.58 9.49 -2.44
C ALA A 36 -16.94 10.74 -1.80
N GLY A 37 -15.72 10.61 -1.28
CA GLY A 37 -15.05 11.68 -0.52
C GLY A 37 -14.15 12.65 -1.29
N VAL A 38 -13.87 12.44 -2.59
CA VAL A 38 -12.88 13.29 -3.30
C VAL A 38 -13.31 13.70 -4.74
N ALA A 39 -14.53 13.40 -5.18
CA ALA A 39 -14.90 13.58 -6.60
C ALA A 39 -15.63 14.90 -6.95
N ALA A 40 -15.89 15.80 -5.99
CA ALA A 40 -16.82 16.91 -6.20
C ALA A 40 -16.20 18.30 -5.98
N ALA A 41 -15.08 18.60 -6.64
CA ALA A 41 -14.68 19.99 -6.88
C ALA A 41 -13.54 20.02 -7.91
N VAL A 42 -13.84 20.11 -9.20
CA VAL A 42 -13.13 20.95 -10.19
C VAL A 42 -14.01 20.96 -11.45
N LEU A 43 -15.08 21.75 -11.42
CA LEU A 43 -15.66 22.32 -12.64
C LEU A 43 -15.06 23.72 -12.80
N LEU A 44 -14.82 24.11 -14.05
CA LEU A 44 -14.20 25.35 -14.55
C LEU A 44 -12.67 25.43 -14.52
N ALA A 45 -12.07 25.16 -15.69
CA ALA A 45 -11.45 26.23 -16.50
C ALA A 45 -10.92 25.63 -17.82
N CYS A 46 -11.66 25.83 -18.90
CA CYS A 46 -11.18 25.58 -20.26
C CYS A 46 -10.21 26.68 -20.67
N HIS A 47 -8.94 26.35 -20.90
CA HIS A 47 -8.09 27.14 -21.80
C HIS A 47 -7.39 26.19 -22.77
N ALA A 48 -7.82 26.27 -24.02
CA ALA A 48 -7.24 25.59 -25.15
C ALA A 48 -5.89 26.22 -25.49
N SER A 49 -4.88 25.38 -25.74
CA SER A 49 -3.73 25.73 -26.57
C SER A 49 -3.21 24.46 -27.20
N GLY A 50 -3.36 24.39 -28.52
CA GLY A 50 -2.85 23.29 -29.34
C GLY A 50 -1.37 23.46 -29.63
N SER A 51 -0.68 22.34 -29.86
CA SER A 51 0.39 22.22 -30.87
C SER A 51 0.92 20.78 -30.94
N MET A 52 1.23 20.37 -32.18
CA MET A 52 2.05 19.26 -32.65
C MET A 52 1.48 17.84 -32.66
N SER A 53 1.54 17.23 -33.85
CA SER A 53 1.30 15.82 -34.16
C SER A 53 2.03 14.89 -33.19
N LYS A 54 1.34 14.55 -32.12
CA LYS A 54 1.71 13.54 -31.14
C LYS A 54 0.99 12.26 -31.55
N ALA A 55 1.68 11.12 -31.55
CA ALA A 55 1.01 9.82 -31.56
C ALA A 55 -0.21 9.90 -30.62
N PRO A 56 -1.39 9.39 -31.05
CA PRO A 56 -2.64 9.60 -30.32
C PRO A 56 -2.34 9.36 -28.85
N PRO A 57 -2.60 10.34 -27.96
CA PRO A 57 -2.14 10.30 -26.58
C PRO A 57 -2.61 8.97 -26.03
N GLN A 58 -1.67 8.04 -25.82
CA GLN A 58 -2.03 6.73 -25.33
C GLN A 58 -2.81 6.98 -24.04
N PRO A 59 -3.99 6.38 -23.88
CA PRO A 59 -4.80 6.61 -22.71
C PRO A 59 -3.91 6.33 -21.50
N LEU A 60 -3.75 7.35 -20.66
CA LEU A 60 -2.87 7.26 -19.52
C LEU A 60 -3.53 6.30 -18.53
N THR A 61 -3.22 5.03 -18.62
CA THR A 61 -3.84 4.00 -17.79
C THR A 61 -3.01 3.77 -16.54
N VAL A 62 -3.60 3.13 -15.54
CA VAL A 62 -2.85 2.68 -14.34
C VAL A 62 -1.71 1.76 -14.75
N ARG A 63 -1.93 0.89 -15.75
CA ARG A 63 -0.85 0.06 -16.31
C ARG A 63 0.27 0.91 -16.92
N ALA A 64 -0.08 1.87 -17.79
CA ALA A 64 0.90 2.76 -18.41
C ALA A 64 1.66 3.61 -17.37
N LEU A 65 1.06 3.90 -16.22
CA LEU A 65 1.76 4.58 -15.12
C LEU A 65 2.84 3.71 -14.48
N LEU A 66 2.56 2.42 -14.26
CA LEU A 66 3.55 1.48 -13.72
C LEU A 66 4.72 1.25 -14.68
N GLU A 67 4.47 1.33 -15.98
CA GLU A 67 5.47 1.18 -17.03
C GLU A 67 6.14 2.53 -17.40
N SER A 68 5.78 3.62 -16.72
CA SER A 68 6.29 4.94 -17.08
C SER A 68 7.70 5.20 -16.53
N ASP A 69 8.53 5.77 -17.39
CA ASP A 69 9.88 6.24 -17.05
C ASP A 69 9.84 7.32 -15.94
N GLU A 70 8.78 8.10 -15.87
CA GLU A 70 8.58 9.11 -14.82
C GLU A 70 8.45 8.47 -13.43
N LEU A 71 7.68 7.38 -13.32
CA LEU A 71 7.55 6.63 -12.06
C LEU A 71 8.89 6.00 -11.66
N ALA A 72 9.58 5.38 -12.62
CA ALA A 72 10.90 4.80 -12.39
C ALA A 72 11.92 5.86 -11.94
N GLY A 73 11.92 7.02 -12.58
CA GLY A 73 12.77 8.16 -12.20
C GLY A 73 12.46 8.69 -10.79
N ASP A 74 11.19 8.82 -10.42
CA ASP A 74 10.79 9.24 -9.08
C ASP A 74 11.24 8.23 -8.01
N MET A 75 11.02 6.93 -8.24
CA MET A 75 11.46 5.87 -7.32
C MET A 75 12.98 5.77 -7.22
N THR A 76 13.69 5.95 -8.33
CA THR A 76 15.16 5.98 -8.37
C THR A 76 15.71 7.09 -7.47
N ARG A 77 15.17 8.31 -7.59
CA ARG A 77 15.57 9.41 -6.72
C ARG A 77 15.29 9.12 -5.25
N ASN A 78 14.21 8.40 -4.95
CA ASN A 78 13.88 8.02 -3.58
C ASN A 78 14.91 7.03 -3.02
N ILE A 79 15.24 6.00 -3.79
CA ILE A 79 16.22 4.99 -3.39
C ILE A 79 17.61 5.62 -3.22
N MET A 80 18.00 6.50 -4.15
CA MET A 80 19.26 7.25 -4.08
C MET A 80 19.34 8.11 -2.81
N ALA A 81 18.22 8.74 -2.42
CA ALA A 81 18.15 9.53 -1.19
C ALA A 81 18.26 8.67 0.09
N PHE A 82 17.99 7.36 0.02
CA PHE A 82 18.23 6.41 1.10
C PHE A 82 19.63 5.79 1.10
N GLY A 83 20.17 5.48 -0.09
CA GLY A 83 21.30 4.56 -0.27
C GLY A 83 22.69 5.19 -0.44
N GLY A 84 22.80 6.52 -0.47
CA GLY A 84 24.07 7.21 -0.68
C GLY A 84 24.54 7.15 -2.15
N ASP A 85 25.85 7.23 -2.37
CA ASP A 85 26.51 7.43 -3.68
C ASP A 85 26.49 6.20 -4.60
N ALA A 86 25.33 5.57 -4.78
CA ALA A 86 25.13 4.54 -5.81
C ALA A 86 25.12 5.17 -7.20
N ASP A 87 25.48 4.40 -8.23
CA ASP A 87 25.35 4.86 -9.61
C ASP A 87 23.86 5.01 -9.97
N GLN A 88 23.43 6.22 -10.33
CA GLN A 88 22.03 6.54 -10.61
C GLN A 88 21.47 5.67 -11.74
N GLU A 89 22.26 5.42 -12.78
CA GLU A 89 21.82 4.62 -13.93
C GLU A 89 21.59 3.17 -13.51
N HIS A 90 22.51 2.59 -12.73
CA HIS A 90 22.34 1.25 -12.19
C HIS A 90 21.09 1.14 -11.28
N VAL A 91 20.85 2.13 -10.42
CA VAL A 91 19.63 2.16 -9.58
C VAL A 91 18.38 2.28 -10.45
N HIS A 92 18.40 3.13 -11.47
CA HIS A 92 17.28 3.30 -12.39
C HIS A 92 16.92 1.99 -13.11
N GLN A 93 17.91 1.30 -13.67
CA GLN A 93 17.70 0.01 -14.33
C GLN A 93 17.10 -1.03 -13.39
N ARG A 94 17.56 -1.06 -12.13
CA ARG A 94 17.02 -1.96 -11.11
C ARG A 94 15.57 -1.63 -10.74
N VAL A 95 15.22 -0.35 -10.68
CA VAL A 95 13.83 0.09 -10.45
C VAL A 95 12.94 -0.32 -11.62
N VAL A 96 13.37 -0.07 -12.87
CA VAL A 96 12.62 -0.47 -14.06
C VAL A 96 12.39 -1.99 -14.08
N ALA A 97 13.44 -2.78 -13.79
CA ALA A 97 13.33 -4.23 -13.71
C ALA A 97 12.33 -4.66 -12.62
N GLY A 98 12.42 -4.09 -11.41
CA GLY A 98 11.50 -4.41 -10.32
C GLY A 98 10.05 -4.02 -10.60
N LEU A 99 9.80 -2.89 -11.27
CA LEU A 99 8.46 -2.52 -11.73
C LEU A 99 7.92 -3.53 -12.77
N GLY A 100 8.80 -4.03 -13.65
CA GLY A 100 8.49 -5.11 -14.58
C GLY A 100 8.10 -6.41 -13.86
N GLU A 101 8.88 -6.82 -12.86
CA GLU A 101 8.57 -8.01 -12.05
C GLU A 101 7.22 -7.89 -11.33
N ILE A 102 6.91 -6.71 -10.77
CA ILE A 102 5.60 -6.45 -10.14
C ILE A 102 4.47 -6.60 -11.16
N ARG A 103 4.63 -6.01 -12.36
CA ARG A 103 3.64 -6.15 -13.43
C ARG A 103 3.44 -7.62 -13.79
N ASP A 104 4.52 -8.34 -14.00
CA ASP A 104 4.48 -9.75 -14.42
C ASP A 104 3.83 -10.62 -13.34
N ALA A 105 4.13 -10.37 -12.06
CA ALA A 105 3.48 -11.02 -10.93
C ALA A 105 1.98 -10.71 -10.86
N ILE A 106 1.55 -9.46 -11.09
CA ILE A 106 0.13 -9.09 -11.14
C ILE A 106 -0.56 -9.80 -12.31
N GLN A 107 0.09 -9.86 -13.47
CA GLN A 107 -0.44 -10.54 -14.65
C GLN A 107 -0.62 -12.04 -14.42
N GLU A 108 0.35 -12.70 -13.78
CA GLU A 108 0.31 -14.13 -13.49
C GLU A 108 -0.71 -14.47 -12.40
N GLN A 109 -0.69 -13.75 -11.28
CA GLN A 109 -1.51 -14.08 -10.10
C GLN A 109 -2.93 -13.53 -10.20
N GLN A 110 -3.11 -12.38 -10.86
CA GLN A 110 -4.38 -11.65 -10.94
C GLN A 110 -4.62 -11.09 -12.36
N PRO A 111 -4.76 -11.96 -13.38
CA PRO A 111 -4.87 -11.54 -14.78
C PRO A 111 -6.07 -10.60 -15.02
N GLU A 112 -7.17 -10.78 -14.29
CA GLU A 112 -8.31 -9.86 -14.35
C GLU A 112 -7.98 -8.47 -13.82
N ALA A 113 -7.24 -8.37 -12.71
CA ALA A 113 -6.81 -7.09 -12.15
C ALA A 113 -5.84 -6.40 -13.12
N HIS A 114 -4.89 -7.15 -13.67
CA HIS A 114 -3.98 -6.68 -14.70
C HIS A 114 -4.76 -6.07 -15.88
N ASN A 115 -5.79 -6.76 -16.39
CA ASN A 115 -6.63 -6.26 -17.47
C ASN A 115 -7.42 -5.01 -17.08
N LYS A 116 -8.01 -4.98 -15.87
CA LYS A 116 -8.71 -3.80 -15.35
C LYS A 116 -7.78 -2.58 -15.30
N MET A 117 -6.52 -2.74 -14.90
CA MET A 117 -5.55 -1.64 -14.86
C MET A 117 -5.26 -1.02 -16.23
N GLY A 118 -5.39 -1.79 -17.32
CA GLY A 118 -5.28 -1.29 -18.69
C GLY A 118 -6.54 -0.57 -19.19
N LEU A 119 -7.67 -0.75 -18.53
CA LEU A 119 -8.95 -0.08 -18.86
C LEU A 119 -9.19 1.17 -18.00
N LEU A 120 -8.58 1.23 -16.81
CA LEU A 120 -8.65 2.38 -15.92
C LEU A 120 -7.82 3.53 -16.46
N THR A 121 -8.47 4.43 -17.19
CA THR A 121 -7.88 5.69 -17.64
C THR A 121 -7.79 6.68 -16.49
N LEU A 122 -6.61 7.27 -16.33
CA LEU A 122 -6.31 8.35 -15.41
C LEU A 122 -6.35 9.67 -16.17
N SER A 123 -6.99 10.67 -15.56
CA SER A 123 -6.77 12.04 -16.00
C SER A 123 -5.33 12.48 -15.68
N PRO A 124 -4.78 13.48 -16.39
CA PRO A 124 -3.50 14.07 -16.03
C PRO A 124 -3.44 14.55 -14.57
N THR A 125 -4.56 15.06 -14.04
CA THR A 125 -4.66 15.50 -12.65
C THR A 125 -4.62 14.34 -11.65
N GLN A 126 -5.25 13.21 -11.96
CA GLN A 126 -5.18 12.00 -11.13
C GLN A 126 -3.77 11.42 -11.13
N LYS A 127 -3.11 11.41 -12.29
CA LYS A 127 -1.69 11.04 -12.41
C LYS A 127 -0.85 11.91 -11.49
N GLU A 128 -0.96 13.22 -11.63
CA GLU A 128 -0.12 14.15 -10.87
C GLU A 128 -0.39 14.03 -9.38
N ALA A 129 -1.64 13.82 -8.95
CA ALA A 129 -1.98 13.57 -7.56
C ALA A 129 -1.32 12.29 -7.03
N ALA A 130 -1.34 11.20 -7.80
CA ALA A 130 -0.66 9.95 -7.44
C ALA A 130 0.86 10.16 -7.34
N MET A 131 1.47 10.81 -8.33
CA MET A 131 2.90 11.14 -8.31
C MET A 131 3.26 12.05 -7.13
N ARG A 132 2.40 13.00 -6.78
CA ARG A 132 2.60 13.89 -5.62
C ARG A 132 2.58 13.13 -4.31
N VAL A 133 1.71 12.13 -4.16
CA VAL A 133 1.72 11.25 -2.99
C VAL A 133 3.04 10.46 -2.94
N LEU A 134 3.50 9.91 -4.06
CA LEU A 134 4.77 9.20 -4.12
C LEU A 134 5.95 10.10 -3.75
N LYS A 135 5.94 11.36 -4.20
CA LYS A 135 6.93 12.38 -3.85
C LYS A 135 7.00 12.70 -2.34
N LYS A 136 5.93 12.46 -1.58
CA LYS A 136 5.98 12.63 -0.11
C LYS A 136 6.87 11.58 0.55
N TYR A 137 6.95 10.38 -0.01
CA TYR A 137 7.87 9.35 0.48
C TYR A 137 9.32 9.69 0.14
N SER A 138 9.55 10.61 -0.81
CA SER A 138 10.84 11.22 -1.13
C SER A 138 11.22 12.37 -0.20
N ASP A 139 10.30 12.87 0.62
CA ASP A 139 10.55 14.04 1.47
C ASP A 139 11.67 13.72 2.46
N SER A 140 12.70 14.55 2.50
CA SER A 140 13.89 14.34 3.34
C SER A 140 13.56 14.13 4.81
N ARG A 141 12.45 14.70 5.30
CA ARG A 141 11.97 14.49 6.68
C ARG A 141 11.44 13.08 6.88
N MET A 142 10.67 12.56 5.91
CA MET A 142 10.17 11.19 5.93
C MET A 142 11.33 10.20 5.79
N LEU A 143 12.26 10.46 4.86
CA LEU A 143 13.46 9.64 4.69
C LEU A 143 14.29 9.58 5.98
N GLY A 144 14.51 10.72 6.63
CA GLY A 144 15.24 10.80 7.90
C GLY A 144 14.53 10.06 9.04
N LEU A 145 13.20 10.08 9.09
CA LEU A 145 12.44 9.29 10.06
C LEU A 145 12.59 7.79 9.79
N THR A 146 12.41 7.36 8.54
CA THR A 146 12.57 5.96 8.15
C THR A 146 13.98 5.45 8.45
N GLN A 147 15.02 6.24 8.16
CA GLN A 147 16.41 5.89 8.50
C GLN A 147 16.59 5.70 10.01
N LYS A 148 16.02 6.58 10.85
CA LYS A 148 16.06 6.42 12.32
C LYS A 148 15.35 5.17 12.80
N VAL A 149 14.19 4.84 12.22
CA VAL A 149 13.46 3.62 12.56
C VAL A 149 14.27 2.39 12.16
N VAL A 150 14.84 2.36 10.95
CA VAL A 150 15.68 1.25 10.49
C VAL A 150 16.93 1.11 11.37
N ALA A 151 17.58 2.22 11.75
CA ALA A 151 18.71 2.21 12.66
C ALA A 151 18.33 1.65 14.03
N ALA A 152 17.21 2.10 14.63
CA ALA A 152 16.73 1.62 15.92
C ALA A 152 16.34 0.13 15.89
N VAL A 153 15.71 -0.33 14.81
CA VAL A 153 15.39 -1.76 14.62
C VAL A 153 16.66 -2.59 14.51
N ARG A 154 17.67 -2.11 13.77
CA ARG A 154 18.95 -2.79 13.64
C ARG A 154 19.70 -2.87 14.97
N GLU A 155 19.76 -1.76 15.71
CA GLU A 155 20.34 -1.70 17.06
C GLU A 155 19.64 -2.68 18.00
N THR A 156 18.30 -2.71 18.00
CA THR A 156 17.51 -3.67 18.80
C THR A 156 17.77 -5.13 18.41
N ALA A 157 17.97 -5.40 17.11
CA ALA A 157 18.28 -6.74 16.62
C ALA A 157 19.69 -7.19 17.01
N GLU A 158 20.67 -6.28 16.96
CA GLU A 158 22.05 -6.52 17.38
C GLU A 158 22.12 -6.76 18.91
N GLU A 159 21.45 -5.94 19.73
CA GLU A 159 21.39 -6.11 21.19
C GLU A 159 20.69 -7.41 21.63
N LYS A 160 19.59 -7.79 20.96
CA LYS A 160 18.92 -9.09 21.23
C LYS A 160 19.74 -10.28 20.75
N GLY A 161 20.50 -10.13 19.66
CA GLY A 161 21.46 -11.14 19.21
C GLY A 161 22.54 -11.41 20.27
N ASP A 162 23.01 -10.36 20.95
CA ASP A 162 24.10 -10.44 21.92
C ASP A 162 23.69 -11.04 23.29
N GLN A 163 22.38 -11.13 23.58
CA GLN A 163 21.90 -11.87 24.77
C GLN A 163 22.29 -13.35 24.75
N THR A 164 22.46 -13.95 23.56
CA THR A 164 22.95 -15.33 23.43
C THR A 164 24.43 -15.47 23.78
N VAL A 165 25.22 -14.40 23.66
CA VAL A 165 26.64 -14.35 24.03
C VAL A 165 26.80 -14.04 25.52
N LEU A 166 25.95 -13.17 26.07
CA LEU A 166 25.90 -12.88 27.51
C LEU A 166 25.48 -14.11 28.34
N ALA A 167 24.51 -14.89 27.87
CA ALA A 167 24.08 -16.12 28.53
C ALA A 167 25.14 -17.24 28.54
N ARG A 168 26.17 -17.16 27.70
CA ARG A 168 27.30 -18.12 27.67
C ARG A 168 28.45 -17.72 28.61
N LYS A 169 28.46 -16.47 29.10
CA LYS A 169 29.51 -15.92 29.98
C LYS A 169 29.12 -15.89 31.46
N LEU A 170 27.87 -16.25 31.78
CA LEU A 170 27.38 -16.49 33.15
C LEU A 170 27.32 -17.99 33.40
#